data_AF-A0A849DV82-F1
#
_entry.id   AF-A0A849DV82-F1
#
_cell.length_a   1.000
_cell.length_b   1.000
_cell.length_c   1.000
_cell.angle_alpha   90.00
_cell.angle_beta   90.00
_cell.angle_gamma   90.00
#
_symmetry.space_group_name_H-M   'P 1'
#
loop_
_entity.id
_entity.type
_entity.pdbx_description
1 polymer ?
#
loop_
_entity_poly.entity_id
_entity_poly.type
_entity_poly.pdbx_seq_one_letter_code
_entity_poly.pdbx_strand_id
1 'polypeptide(L)'
;HGNVQLSGTGALGDILAGEIKNKTNITRVRADTFGYLQRSFVGCVSETDAKEAFSVGATAVKEAISGNIDGSIAIKRKPGKKYVVEFKRVTLKSVAKETQHMPNRFINAAGNHVTQAFIDYASPIVGPLPKTGKLKRVPVARAR
;
A
#
# COMPACT_ATOMS: atom_id res chain seq x y z
N HIS A 1 -6.17 18.15 11.26
CA HIS A 1 -6.66 17.93 9.88
C HIS A 1 -8.13 17.49 9.78
N GLY A 2 -8.89 17.32 10.87
CA GLY A 2 -10.33 17.01 10.77
C GLY A 2 -10.67 15.66 10.16
N ASN A 3 -9.68 14.78 9.95
CA ASN A 3 -9.90 13.44 9.41
C ASN A 3 -10.70 12.62 10.41
N VAL A 4 -11.77 11.98 9.93
CA VAL A 4 -12.57 11.05 10.74
C VAL A 4 -11.67 9.89 11.19
N GLN A 5 -11.70 9.59 12.48
CA GLN A 5 -10.95 8.45 13.01
C GLN A 5 -11.67 7.15 12.62
N LEU A 6 -11.12 6.47 11.61
CA LEU A 6 -11.58 5.15 11.17
C LEU A 6 -10.70 4.01 11.73
N SER A 7 -9.64 4.36 12.47
CA SER A 7 -8.65 3.42 13.01
C SER A 7 -8.73 3.32 14.53
N GLY A 8 -8.28 2.19 15.10
CA GLY A 8 -8.18 1.98 16.55
C GLY A 8 -9.28 1.09 17.13
N THR A 9 -10.24 0.67 16.30
CA THR A 9 -11.28 -0.30 16.65
C THR A 9 -11.33 -1.40 15.60
N GLY A 10 -11.50 -2.66 16.00
CA GLY A 10 -11.78 -3.79 15.10
C GLY A 10 -13.18 -3.74 14.45
N ALA A 11 -13.96 -2.70 14.76
CA ALA A 11 -15.38 -2.58 14.44
C ALA A 11 -15.72 -2.82 12.97
N LEU A 12 -14.93 -2.30 12.02
CA LEU A 12 -15.19 -2.57 10.59
C LEU A 12 -15.07 -4.06 10.25
N GLY A 13 -14.03 -4.72 10.78
CA GLY A 13 -13.83 -6.16 10.62
C GLY A 13 -14.95 -6.98 11.25
N ASP A 14 -15.40 -6.57 12.45
CA ASP A 14 -16.49 -7.23 13.17
C ASP A 14 -17.83 -7.08 12.43
N ILE A 15 -18.13 -5.87 11.91
CA ILE A 15 -19.32 -5.60 11.10
C ILE A 15 -19.31 -6.49 9.85
N LEU A 16 -18.21 -6.54 9.10
CA LEU A 16 -18.11 -7.38 7.90
C LEU A 16 -18.22 -8.88 8.23
N ALA A 17 -17.63 -9.34 9.34
CA ALA A 17 -17.76 -10.72 9.79
C ALA A 17 -19.21 -11.06 10.14
N GLY A 18 -19.96 -10.13 10.75
CA GLY A 18 -21.38 -10.25 11.03
C GLY A 18 -22.22 -10.34 9.75
N GLU A 19 -21.99 -9.45 8.78
CA GLU A 19 -22.68 -9.45 7.49
C GLU A 19 -22.52 -10.79 6.75
N ILE A 20 -21.32 -11.37 6.75
CA ILE A 20 -21.07 -12.67 6.13
C ILE A 20 -21.86 -13.78 6.85
N LYS A 21 -21.86 -13.81 8.19
CA LYS A 21 -22.61 -14.82 8.96
C LYS A 21 -24.12 -14.71 8.75
N ASN A 22 -24.64 -13.48 8.63
CA ASN A 22 -26.07 -13.24 8.49
C ASN A 22 -26.60 -13.53 7.09
N LYS A 23 -25.75 -13.33 6.06
CA LYS A 23 -26.15 -13.45 4.64
C LYS A 23 -25.69 -14.74 3.96
N THR A 24 -24.98 -15.61 4.68
CA THR A 24 -24.45 -16.87 4.14
C THR A 24 -24.57 -18.01 5.17
N ASN A 25 -24.33 -19.25 4.74
CA ASN A 25 -24.31 -20.41 5.65
C ASN A 25 -22.97 -20.60 6.38
N ILE A 26 -22.07 -19.61 6.35
CA ILE A 26 -20.73 -19.70 6.96
C ILE A 26 -20.83 -19.36 8.45
N THR A 27 -20.60 -20.36 9.31
CA THR A 27 -20.77 -20.21 10.77
C THR A 27 -19.54 -19.64 11.49
N ARG A 28 -18.34 -19.77 10.89
CA ARG A 28 -17.07 -19.34 11.48
C ARG A 28 -16.37 -18.35 10.57
N VAL A 29 -16.42 -17.08 10.96
CA VAL A 29 -15.74 -15.97 10.28
C VAL A 29 -14.83 -15.26 11.28
N ARG A 30 -13.59 -15.00 10.88
CA ARG A 30 -12.58 -14.28 11.67
C ARG A 30 -12.16 -13.05 10.87
N ALA A 31 -12.05 -11.92 11.56
CA ALA A 31 -11.46 -10.70 11.03
C ALA A 31 -10.23 -10.35 11.87
N ASP A 32 -9.14 -9.99 11.22
CA ASP A 32 -7.94 -9.45 11.86
C ASP A 32 -7.68 -8.07 11.25
N THR A 33 -7.55 -7.05 12.09
CA THR A 33 -7.29 -5.66 11.65
C THR A 33 -5.85 -5.30 11.99
N PHE A 34 -5.01 -5.14 10.97
CA PHE A 34 -3.60 -4.80 11.19
C PHE A 34 -3.41 -3.29 11.38
N GLY A 35 -2.75 -2.92 12.48
CA GLY A 35 -2.36 -1.55 12.80
C GLY A 35 -0.87 -1.32 12.55
N TYR A 36 -0.06 -1.35 13.61
CA TYR A 36 1.39 -1.19 13.51
C TYR A 36 2.07 -2.26 12.67
N LEU A 37 1.56 -3.49 12.70
CA LEU A 37 2.11 -4.61 11.92
C LEU A 37 2.24 -4.27 10.44
N GLN A 38 1.22 -3.68 9.80
CA GLN A 38 1.29 -3.38 8.36
C GLN A 38 2.20 -2.18 7.99
N ARG A 39 2.66 -1.37 8.96
CA ARG A 39 3.46 -0.14 8.70
C ARG A 39 4.83 -0.11 9.39
N SER A 40 5.15 -1.13 10.17
CA SER A 40 6.38 -1.18 10.96
C SER A 40 6.98 -2.59 11.02
N PHE A 41 6.57 -3.47 10.11
CA PHE A 41 7.08 -4.84 10.08
C PHE A 41 8.39 -4.94 9.28
N VAL A 42 9.49 -4.84 10.01
CA VAL A 42 10.86 -4.91 9.47
C VAL A 42 11.17 -6.23 8.74
N GLY A 43 10.39 -7.30 8.99
CA GLY A 43 10.55 -8.58 8.32
C GLY A 43 10.01 -8.64 6.88
N CYS A 44 9.29 -7.61 6.44
CA CYS A 44 8.73 -7.53 5.08
C CYS A 44 8.86 -6.09 4.56
N VAL A 45 10.02 -5.78 3.98
CA VAL A 45 10.34 -4.46 3.45
C VAL A 45 10.51 -4.57 1.93
N SER A 46 9.90 -3.65 1.19
CA SER A 46 10.19 -3.52 -0.24
C SER A 46 11.58 -2.93 -0.42
N GLU A 47 12.44 -3.64 -1.18
CA GLU A 47 13.74 -3.09 -1.55
C GLU A 47 13.62 -1.80 -2.38
N THR A 48 12.60 -1.70 -3.22
CA THR A 48 12.34 -0.51 -4.03
C THR A 48 12.01 0.67 -3.12
N ASP A 49 11.06 0.49 -2.19
CA ASP A 49 10.66 1.53 -1.25
C ASP A 49 11.83 1.98 -0.38
N ALA A 50 12.64 1.05 0.14
CA ALA A 50 13.82 1.36 0.94
C ALA A 50 14.86 2.18 0.15
N LYS A 51 15.16 1.78 -1.10
CA LYS A 51 16.11 2.48 -1.97
C LYS A 51 15.61 3.89 -2.34
N GLU A 52 14.32 4.01 -2.65
CA GLU A 52 13.70 5.29 -3.00
C GLU A 52 13.61 6.23 -1.80
N ALA A 53 13.22 5.75 -0.62
CA ALA A 53 13.17 6.53 0.62
C ALA A 53 14.56 7.09 0.99
N PHE A 54 15.61 6.27 0.89
CA PHE A 54 16.98 6.74 1.10
C PHE A 54 17.38 7.82 0.08
N SER A 55 17.07 7.58 -1.20
CA SER A 55 17.39 8.50 -2.30
C SER A 55 16.66 9.84 -2.17
N VAL A 56 15.41 9.84 -1.70
CA VAL A 56 14.64 11.04 -1.36
C VAL A 56 15.37 11.86 -0.30
N GLY A 57 15.78 11.24 0.81
CA GLY A 57 16.52 11.92 1.88
C GLY A 57 17.86 12.47 1.42
N ALA A 58 18.65 11.67 0.70
CA ALA A 58 19.93 12.10 0.15
C ALA A 58 19.80 13.27 -0.84
N THR A 59 18.76 13.25 -1.69
CA THR A 59 18.48 14.35 -2.63
C THR A 59 18.03 15.60 -1.88
N ALA A 60 17.21 15.46 -0.84
CA ALA A 60 16.77 16.59 -0.01
C ALA A 60 17.95 17.33 0.63
N VAL A 61 18.94 16.60 1.18
CA VAL A 61 20.15 17.20 1.73
C VAL A 61 20.94 17.94 0.66
N LYS A 62 21.13 17.36 -0.52
CA LYS A 62 21.84 18.00 -1.64
C LYS A 62 21.18 19.31 -2.08
N GLU A 63 19.86 19.32 -2.19
CA GLU A 63 19.10 20.53 -2.53
C GLU A 63 19.22 21.58 -1.41
N ALA A 64 19.09 21.19 -0.14
CA ALA A 64 19.16 22.10 0.99
C ALA A 64 20.52 22.81 1.14
N ILE A 65 21.64 22.15 0.79
CA ILE A 65 22.97 22.77 0.84
C ILE A 65 23.31 23.57 -0.43
N SER A 66 22.54 23.42 -1.50
CA SER A 66 22.82 24.09 -2.79
C SER A 66 22.49 25.59 -2.79
N GLY A 67 21.76 26.07 -1.77
CA GLY A 67 21.43 27.47 -1.59
C GLY A 67 20.29 27.67 -0.59
N ASN A 68 19.78 28.90 -0.52
CA ASN A 68 18.63 29.24 0.31
C ASN A 68 17.33 28.89 -0.41
N ILE A 69 16.99 27.61 -0.47
CA ILE A 69 15.79 27.10 -1.17
C ILE A 69 14.96 26.19 -0.28
N ASP A 70 13.64 26.24 -0.44
CA ASP A 70 12.67 25.36 0.21
C ASP A 70 12.01 24.42 -0.80
N GLY A 71 11.38 23.35 -0.32
CA GLY A 71 10.64 22.43 -1.18
C GLY A 71 10.43 21.04 -0.59
N SER A 72 9.82 20.19 -1.40
CA SER A 72 9.68 18.75 -1.16
C SER A 72 10.32 17.98 -2.30
N ILE A 73 10.90 16.80 -2.02
CA ILE A 73 11.43 15.92 -3.06
C ILE A 73 10.31 14.98 -3.50
N ALA A 74 9.91 15.11 -4.76
CA ALA A 74 8.95 14.21 -5.39
C ALA A 74 9.68 13.07 -6.11
N ILE A 75 9.14 11.85 -5.97
CA ILE A 75 9.50 10.70 -6.79
C ILE A 75 8.65 10.75 -8.07
N LYS A 76 9.29 10.88 -9.23
CA LYS A 76 8.60 10.96 -10.52
C LYS A 76 8.95 9.74 -11.36
N ARG A 77 7.94 8.92 -11.68
CA ARG A 77 8.10 7.79 -12.59
C ARG A 77 8.37 8.31 -14.01
N LYS A 78 9.45 7.85 -14.64
CA LYS A 78 9.78 8.16 -16.03
C LYS A 78 8.84 7.43 -16.99
N PRO A 79 8.53 8.00 -18.16
CA PRO A 79 7.76 7.30 -19.18
C PRO A 79 8.54 6.09 -19.71
N GLY A 80 7.81 5.04 -20.10
CA GLY A 80 8.39 3.83 -20.69
C GLY A 80 7.87 2.55 -20.04
N LYS A 81 8.35 1.41 -20.56
CA LYS A 81 7.95 0.06 -20.09
C LYS A 81 8.68 -0.38 -18.82
N LYS A 82 9.89 0.15 -18.58
CA LYS A 82 10.69 -0.19 -17.39
C LYS A 82 10.35 0.78 -16.26
N TYR A 83 10.26 0.26 -15.04
CA TYR A 83 10.12 1.10 -13.86
C TYR A 83 11.44 1.83 -13.57
N VAL A 84 11.43 3.15 -13.77
CA VAL A 84 12.54 4.05 -13.45
C VAL A 84 11.94 5.32 -12.87
N VAL A 85 12.60 5.87 -11.85
CA VAL A 85 12.19 7.12 -11.20
C VAL A 85 13.29 8.17 -11.29
N GLU A 86 12.89 9.44 -11.19
CA GLU A 86 13.76 10.56 -10.89
C GLU A 86 13.29 11.26 -9.62
N PHE A 87 14.22 11.85 -8.88
CA PHE A 87 13.95 12.64 -7.69
C PHE A 87 14.05 14.11 -8.06
N LYS A 88 12.97 14.87 -7.84
CA LYS A 88 12.91 16.27 -8.24
C LYS A 88 12.32 17.12 -7.14
N ARG A 89 13.01 18.23 -6.82
CA ARG A 89 12.44 19.26 -5.94
C ARG A 89 11.20 19.87 -6.58
N VAL A 90 10.13 19.96 -5.79
CA VAL A 90 8.89 20.68 -6.10
C VAL A 90 8.63 21.71 -5.01
N THR A 91 7.91 22.77 -5.36
CA THR A 91 7.56 23.83 -4.40
C THR A 91 6.63 23.31 -3.32
N LEU A 92 6.71 23.84 -2.10
CA LEU A 92 5.75 23.48 -1.04
C LEU A 92 4.32 23.85 -1.44
N LYS A 93 4.12 24.97 -2.15
CA LYS A 93 2.81 25.40 -2.65
C LYS A 93 2.16 24.37 -3.58
N SER A 94 2.94 23.64 -4.39
CA SER A 94 2.40 22.63 -5.32
C SER A 94 2.00 21.31 -4.66
N VAL A 95 2.27 21.13 -3.37
CA VAL A 95 1.90 19.91 -2.62
C VAL A 95 1.03 20.21 -1.40
N ALA A 96 1.07 21.45 -0.89
CA ALA A 96 0.27 21.85 0.26
C ALA A 96 -1.23 21.76 -0.07
N LYS A 97 -1.96 21.01 0.76
CA LYS A 97 -3.41 20.75 0.62
C LYS A 97 -3.84 19.98 -0.63
N GLU A 98 -2.89 19.50 -1.43
CA GLU A 98 -3.17 18.62 -2.56
C GLU A 98 -3.24 17.17 -2.09
N THR A 99 -4.19 16.40 -2.66
CA THR A 99 -4.37 14.98 -2.33
C THR A 99 -4.34 14.14 -3.60
N GLN A 100 -3.46 13.15 -3.64
CA GLN A 100 -3.45 12.16 -4.72
C GLN A 100 -4.58 11.15 -4.48
N HIS A 101 -5.68 11.29 -5.22
CA HIS A 101 -6.78 10.33 -5.18
C HIS A 101 -6.43 9.05 -5.93
N MET A 102 -7.00 7.91 -5.49
CA MET A 102 -6.92 6.66 -6.23
C MET A 102 -7.63 6.83 -7.58
N PRO A 103 -6.94 6.64 -8.73
CA PRO A 103 -7.58 6.76 -10.04
C PRO A 103 -8.72 5.76 -10.22
N ASN A 104 -9.86 6.20 -10.78
CA ASN A 104 -11.00 5.30 -11.04
C ASN A 104 -10.62 4.07 -11.87
N ARG A 105 -9.70 4.22 -12.82
CA ARG A 105 -9.19 3.11 -13.65
C ARG A 105 -8.49 2.01 -12.85
N PHE A 106 -8.13 2.24 -11.59
CA PHE A 106 -7.52 1.25 -10.70
C PHE A 106 -8.55 0.33 -10.03
N ILE A 107 -9.84 0.68 -10.11
CA ILE A 107 -10.95 -0.08 -9.52
C ILE A 107 -11.75 -0.72 -10.67
N ASN A 108 -12.12 -1.99 -10.54
CA ASN A 108 -12.91 -2.68 -11.55
C ASN A 108 -14.34 -2.12 -11.64
N ALA A 109 -15.06 -2.41 -12.73
CA ALA A 109 -16.42 -1.91 -12.95
C ALA A 109 -17.41 -2.31 -11.84
N ALA A 110 -17.19 -3.46 -11.19
CA ALA A 110 -18.01 -3.94 -10.07
C ALA A 110 -17.68 -3.29 -8.72
N GLY A 111 -16.63 -2.46 -8.63
CA GLY A 111 -16.26 -1.72 -7.42
C GLY A 111 -15.69 -2.57 -6.27
N ASN A 112 -15.33 -3.83 -6.52
CA ASN A 112 -14.95 -4.80 -5.48
C ASN A 112 -13.56 -5.41 -5.67
N HIS A 113 -12.82 -4.96 -6.70
CA HIS A 113 -11.46 -5.43 -6.96
C HIS A 113 -10.61 -4.37 -7.66
N VAL A 114 -9.29 -4.55 -7.62
CA VAL A 114 -8.35 -3.72 -8.36
C VAL A 114 -8.20 -4.21 -9.81
N THR A 115 -7.88 -3.30 -10.73
CA THR A 115 -7.60 -3.63 -12.13
C THR A 115 -6.13 -3.96 -12.35
N GLN A 116 -5.80 -4.48 -13.53
CA GLN A 116 -4.40 -4.66 -13.95
C GLN A 116 -3.61 -3.34 -13.92
N ALA A 117 -4.24 -2.20 -14.22
CA ALA A 117 -3.57 -0.91 -14.17
C ALA A 117 -3.08 -0.55 -12.76
N PHE A 118 -3.78 -0.97 -11.71
CA PHE A 118 -3.30 -0.83 -10.33
C PHE A 118 -2.13 -1.78 -10.05
N ILE A 119 -2.23 -3.03 -10.50
CA ILE A 119 -1.17 -4.03 -10.30
C ILE A 119 0.12 -3.57 -11.00
N ASP A 120 0.05 -3.05 -12.22
CA ASP A 120 1.20 -2.51 -12.95
C ASP A 120 1.77 -1.24 -12.28
N TYR A 121 0.92 -0.47 -11.60
CA TYR A 121 1.35 0.68 -10.80
C TYR A 121 2.09 0.23 -9.53
N ALA A 122 1.50 -0.67 -8.74
CA ALA A 122 1.99 -1.03 -7.41
C ALA A 122 3.11 -2.08 -7.43
N SER A 123 3.07 -3.05 -8.34
CA SER A 123 4.02 -4.18 -8.37
C SER A 123 5.51 -3.79 -8.34
N PRO A 124 6.01 -2.80 -9.12
CA PRO A 124 7.43 -2.45 -9.03
C PRO A 124 7.80 -1.76 -7.71
N ILE A 125 6.85 -1.08 -7.06
CA ILE A 125 7.04 -0.40 -5.78
C ILE A 125 7.09 -1.44 -4.65
N VAL A 126 6.22 -2.45 -4.70
CA VAL A 126 6.18 -3.54 -3.71
C VAL A 126 7.37 -4.48 -3.90
N GLY A 127 7.85 -4.66 -5.13
CA GLY A 127 8.95 -5.56 -5.45
C GLY A 127 8.53 -7.04 -5.39
N PRO A 128 9.52 -7.96 -5.32
CA PRO A 128 9.25 -9.38 -5.24
C PRO A 128 8.45 -9.74 -3.97
N LEU A 129 7.29 -10.35 -4.16
CA LEU A 129 6.49 -10.86 -3.05
C LEU A 129 6.95 -12.27 -2.65
N PRO A 130 6.85 -12.65 -1.35
CA PRO A 130 7.11 -14.01 -0.92
C PRO A 130 6.27 -15.01 -1.70
N LYS A 131 6.88 -16.11 -2.15
CA LYS A 131 6.14 -17.18 -2.82
C LYS A 131 5.21 -17.86 -1.81
N THR A 132 3.91 -17.62 -1.94
CA THR A 132 2.90 -18.31 -1.14
C THR A 132 2.69 -19.73 -1.66
N GLY A 133 2.87 -20.74 -0.81
CA GLY A 133 2.56 -22.13 -1.13
C GLY A 133 1.12 -22.49 -0.75
N LYS A 134 0.49 -23.41 -1.51
CA LYS A 134 -0.74 -24.09 -1.09
C LYS A 134 -0.41 -25.53 -0.72
N LEU A 135 -0.84 -25.98 0.45
CA LEU A 135 -0.77 -27.39 0.81
C LEU A 135 -1.71 -28.20 -0.10
N LYS A 136 -1.32 -29.43 -0.44
CA LYS A 136 -2.12 -30.35 -1.28
C LYS A 136 -3.46 -30.77 -0.66
N ARG A 137 -3.73 -30.40 0.61
CA ARG A 137 -4.92 -30.77 1.38
C ARG A 137 -5.20 -32.28 1.33
N VAL A 138 -4.15 -33.10 1.48
CA VAL A 138 -4.28 -34.56 1.52
C VAL A 138 -5.19 -34.93 2.70
N PRO A 139 -6.33 -35.59 2.46
CA PRO A 139 -7.23 -36.00 3.52
C PRO A 139 -6.51 -36.97 4.47
N VAL A 140 -6.67 -36.76 5.77
CA VAL A 140 -6.15 -37.67 6.80
C VAL A 140 -7.34 -38.30 7.52
N ALA A 141 -7.27 -39.60 7.80
CA ALA A 141 -8.31 -40.29 8.56
C ALA A 141 -8.45 -39.63 9.94
N ARG A 142 -9.69 -39.40 10.40
CA ARG A 142 -9.93 -38.92 11.76
C ARG A 142 -9.44 -39.98 12.74
N ALA A 143 -8.63 -39.59 13.72
CA ALA A 143 -8.34 -40.45 14.87
C ALA A 143 -9.67 -40.81 15.54
N ARG A 144 -9.87 -42.11 15.79
CA ARG A 144 -11.00 -42.63 16.55
C ARG A 144 -10.84 -42.31 18.02
#